data_AF-A0A5C7Z0B8-F1
#
_entry.id   AF-A0A5C7Z0B8-F1
#
_cell.length_a   1.000
_cell.length_b   1.000
_cell.length_c   1.000
_cell.angle_alpha   90.00
_cell.angle_beta   90.00
_cell.angle_gamma   90.00
#
_symmetry.space_group_name_H-M   'P 1'
#
loop_
_entity.id
_entity.type
_entity.pdbx_description
1 polymer ?
#
loop_
_entity_poly.entity_id
_entity_poly.type
_entity_poly.pdbx_seq_one_letter_code
_entity_poly.pdbx_strand_id
1 'polypeptide(L)'
;DYKKEFIPFEDTFFPFLFKRKSFQYEREIRIISDVSANGMKIDNGLKVDVNLNQLIEKIYIHPKSENWYKNLVIEVVSTLGFDFKIEKSDLESDILI
;
A
#
# COMPACT_ATOMS: atom_id res chain seq x y z
N ASP A 1 4.15 16.59 8.75
CA ASP A 1 3.53 16.99 7.46
C ASP A 1 4.66 17.44 6.55
N TYR A 2 4.80 16.89 5.35
CA TYR A 2 5.92 17.19 4.45
C TYR A 2 5.98 18.67 4.04
N LYS A 3 4.88 19.42 4.22
CA LYS A 3 4.84 20.88 4.04
C LYS A 3 5.39 21.67 5.24
N LYS A 4 5.57 21.03 6.40
CA LYS A 4 5.94 21.68 7.67
C LYS A 4 7.22 21.12 8.30
N GLU A 5 7.57 19.87 7.98
CA GLU A 5 8.74 19.17 8.52
C GLU A 5 9.84 19.11 7.46
N PHE A 6 11.06 19.49 7.85
CA PHE A 6 12.24 19.31 7.03
C PHE A 6 12.53 17.81 6.87
N ILE A 7 12.58 17.35 5.62
CA ILE A 7 12.99 15.99 5.30
C ILE A 7 14.41 16.09 4.72
N PRO A 8 15.41 15.53 5.40
CA PRO A 8 16.78 15.53 4.91
C PRO A 8 16.91 14.58 3.71
N PHE A 9 16.61 15.05 2.50
CA PHE A 9 16.73 14.27 1.26
C PHE A 9 18.18 14.03 0.83
N GLU A 10 19.16 14.55 1.57
CA GLU A 10 20.59 14.33 1.33
C GLU A 10 21.00 12.87 1.62
N ASP A 11 20.30 12.19 2.54
CA ASP A 11 20.45 10.75 2.72
C ASP A 11 19.43 10.02 1.86
N THR A 12 19.93 9.17 0.96
CA THR A 12 19.10 8.31 0.12
C THR A 12 18.19 7.35 0.90
N PHE A 13 18.45 7.13 2.19
CA PHE A 13 17.66 6.26 3.07
C PHE A 13 16.41 6.93 3.65
N PHE A 14 16.47 8.24 3.95
CA PHE A 14 15.38 8.95 4.64
C PHE A 14 14.01 8.91 3.94
N PRO A 15 13.90 8.99 2.60
CA PRO A 15 12.62 8.85 1.90
C PRO A 15 11.87 7.56 2.27
N PHE A 16 12.59 6.50 2.64
CA PHE A 16 12.02 5.22 3.03
C PHE A 16 11.64 5.13 4.50
N LEU A 17 12.02 6.09 5.34
CA LEU A 17 11.67 6.13 6.77
C LEU A 17 10.50 7.04 7.09
N PHE A 18 10.30 8.11 6.31
CA PHE A 18 9.24 9.06 6.58
C PHE A 18 7.91 8.64 5.95
N LYS A 19 6.82 8.85 6.69
CA LYS A 19 5.45 8.74 6.19
C LYS A 19 4.71 10.05 6.43
N ARG A 20 3.86 10.45 5.48
CA ARG A 20 2.98 11.61 5.66
C ARG A 20 2.03 11.34 6.83
N LYS A 21 1.92 12.31 7.74
CA LYS A 21 1.06 12.21 8.95
C LYS A 21 -0.39 11.83 8.63
N SER A 22 -0.93 12.30 7.50
CA SER A 22 -2.29 11.95 7.05
C SER A 22 -2.50 10.46 6.75
N PHE A 23 -1.42 9.67 6.61
CA PHE A 23 -1.49 8.23 6.35
C PHE A 23 -1.01 7.38 7.55
N GLN A 24 -0.74 7.99 8.71
CA GLN A 24 -0.18 7.28 9.88
C GLN A 24 -1.04 6.07 10.33
N TYR A 25 -2.33 6.06 9.99
CA TYR A 25 -3.26 5.00 10.34
C TYR A 25 -3.01 3.68 9.61
N GLU A 26 -2.29 3.69 8.46
CA GLU A 26 -2.05 2.48 7.66
C GLU A 26 -1.18 1.45 8.38
N ARG A 27 -0.44 1.86 9.43
CA ARG A 27 0.40 0.97 10.27
C ARG A 27 1.24 -0.01 9.44
N GLU A 28 1.96 0.52 8.47
CA GLU A 28 2.74 -0.27 7.51
C GLU A 28 4.01 -0.89 8.09
N ILE A 29 4.48 -1.96 7.48
CA ILE A 29 5.80 -2.55 7.68
C ILE A 29 6.60 -2.37 6.37
N ARG A 30 7.83 -1.84 6.46
CA ARG A 30 8.72 -1.66 5.31
C ARG A 30 9.94 -2.57 5.45
N ILE A 31 10.31 -3.24 4.36
CA ILE A 31 11.59 -3.96 4.24
C ILE A 31 12.51 -3.08 3.41
N ILE A 32 13.67 -2.73 3.95
CA ILE A 32 14.71 -1.97 3.25
C ILE A 32 15.97 -2.82 3.20
N SER A 33 16.50 -3.06 2.00
CA SER A 33 17.71 -3.85 1.79
C SER A 33 18.59 -3.16 0.76
N ASP A 34 19.89 -3.14 1.04
CA ASP A 34 20.89 -2.85 0.01
C ASP A 34 21.10 -4.11 -0.84
N VAL A 35 21.05 -3.95 -2.16
CA VAL A 35 21.29 -5.03 -3.13
C VAL A 35 22.43 -4.69 -4.09
N SER A 36 23.19 -3.64 -3.79
CA SER A 36 24.34 -3.18 -4.58
C SER A 36 25.38 -4.28 -4.79
N ALA A 37 25.58 -5.13 -3.77
CA ALA A 37 26.47 -6.30 -3.82
C ALA A 37 26.10 -7.31 -4.92
N ASN A 38 24.85 -7.33 -5.38
CA ASN A 38 24.37 -8.24 -6.42
C ASN A 38 24.54 -7.66 -7.84
N GLY A 39 25.13 -6.46 -7.98
CA GLY A 39 25.32 -5.79 -9.26
C GLY A 39 24.00 -5.40 -9.95
N MET A 40 22.88 -5.43 -9.23
CA MET A 40 21.56 -5.16 -9.77
C MET A 40 21.36 -3.66 -9.98
N LYS A 41 21.07 -3.25 -11.22
CA LYS A 41 20.57 -1.91 -11.51
C LYS A 41 19.07 -1.87 -11.24
N ILE A 42 18.68 -1.16 -10.19
CA ILE A 42 17.28 -0.93 -9.84
C ILE A 42 16.88 0.45 -10.39
N ASP A 43 15.81 0.46 -11.18
CA ASP A 43 15.17 1.68 -11.67
C ASP A 43 13.93 2.02 -10.82
N ASN A 44 12.95 1.12 -10.80
CA ASN A 44 11.64 1.32 -10.14
C ASN A 44 11.36 0.37 -8.96
N GLY A 45 12.40 -0.08 -8.26
CA GLY A 45 12.32 -1.05 -7.17
C GLY A 45 12.60 -2.49 -7.59
N LEU A 46 12.70 -3.38 -6.60
CA LEU A 46 12.96 -4.81 -6.79
C LEU A 46 11.64 -5.59 -6.78
N LYS A 47 11.41 -6.42 -7.80
CA LYS A 47 10.29 -7.37 -7.79
C LYS A 47 10.64 -8.52 -6.85
N VAL A 48 9.77 -8.76 -5.88
CA VAL A 48 9.89 -9.87 -4.93
C VAL A 48 8.73 -10.82 -5.18
N ASP A 49 9.03 -12.10 -5.33
CA ASP A 49 8.00 -13.13 -5.43
C ASP A 49 7.36 -13.35 -4.05
N VAL A 50 6.03 -13.27 -3.99
CA VAL A 50 5.27 -13.30 -2.73
C VAL A 50 3.97 -14.07 -2.91
N ASN A 51 3.55 -14.76 -1.84
CA ASN A 51 2.25 -15.40 -1.81
C ASN A 51 1.19 -14.45 -1.26
N LEU A 52 0.38 -13.86 -2.14
CA LEU A 52 -0.67 -12.93 -1.72
C LEU A 52 -1.74 -13.56 -0.81
N ASN A 53 -1.97 -14.88 -0.88
CA ASN A 53 -2.89 -15.57 0.04
C ASN A 53 -2.41 -15.57 1.49
N GLN A 54 -1.12 -15.33 1.73
CA GLN A 54 -0.57 -15.18 3.08
C GLN A 54 -0.52 -13.73 3.56
N LEU A 55 -0.55 -12.77 2.62
CA LEU A 55 -0.37 -11.35 2.91
C LEU A 55 -1.68 -10.58 2.95
N ILE A 56 -2.67 -10.99 2.16
CA ILE A 56 -3.96 -10.32 2.04
C ILE A 56 -5.00 -11.14 2.78
N GLU A 57 -5.44 -10.64 3.93
CA GLU A 57 -6.56 -11.20 4.67
C GLU A 57 -7.90 -10.79 4.06
N LYS A 58 -8.02 -9.50 3.70
CA LYS A 58 -9.28 -8.90 3.25
C LYS A 58 -9.06 -7.64 2.43
N ILE A 59 -9.96 -7.42 1.48
CA ILE A 59 -10.06 -6.18 0.71
C ILE A 59 -11.22 -5.35 1.23
N TYR A 60 -10.92 -4.09 1.57
CA TYR A 60 -11.90 -3.11 2.01
C TYR A 60 -12.23 -2.13 0.89
N ILE A 61 -13.52 -1.91 0.66
CA ILE A 61 -14.04 -0.93 -0.31
C ILE A 61 -14.62 0.25 0.45
N HIS A 62 -14.45 1.47 -0.06
CA HIS A 62 -14.98 2.66 0.59
C HIS A 62 -16.52 2.54 0.82
N PRO A 63 -17.06 2.93 1.98
CA PRO A 63 -18.47 2.69 2.34
C PRO A 63 -19.44 3.29 1.34
N LYS A 64 -19.12 4.50 0.85
CA LYS A 64 -19.94 5.26 -0.11
C LYS A 64 -19.73 4.84 -1.57
N SER A 65 -18.87 3.87 -1.85
CA SER A 65 -18.71 3.37 -3.22
C SER A 65 -20.00 2.72 -3.72
N GLU A 66 -20.31 2.95 -4.99
CA GLU A 66 -21.45 2.34 -5.66
C GLU A 66 -21.27 0.82 -5.79
N ASN A 67 -22.40 0.10 -5.90
CA ASN A 67 -22.37 -1.37 -5.94
C ASN A 67 -21.65 -1.91 -7.19
N TRP A 68 -21.69 -1.20 -8.31
CA TRP A 68 -20.96 -1.62 -9.52
C TRP A 68 -19.44 -1.69 -9.27
N TYR A 69 -18.90 -0.79 -8.44
CA TYR A 69 -17.47 -0.80 -8.10
C TYR A 69 -17.11 -2.03 -7.28
N LYS A 70 -17.98 -2.43 -6.34
CA LYS A 70 -17.79 -3.70 -5.61
C LYS A 70 -17.77 -4.90 -6.55
N ASN A 71 -18.69 -4.94 -7.52
CA ASN A 71 -18.74 -6.03 -8.49
C ASN A 71 -17.49 -6.07 -9.36
N LEU A 72 -16.98 -4.91 -9.78
CA LEU A 72 -15.73 -4.81 -10.53
C LEU A 72 -14.55 -5.37 -9.72
N VAL A 73 -14.45 -5.03 -8.43
CA VAL A 73 -13.37 -5.56 -7.58
C VAL A 73 -13.47 -7.08 -7.44
N ILE A 74 -14.68 -7.63 -7.26
CA ILE A 74 -14.91 -9.09 -7.20
C ILE A 74 -14.47 -9.75 -8.51
N GLU A 75 -14.86 -9.19 -9.65
CA GLU A 75 -14.51 -9.71 -10.97
C GLU A 75 -12.98 -9.74 -11.19
N VAL A 76 -12.28 -8.66 -10.83
CA VAL A 76 -10.82 -8.58 -10.95
C VAL A 76 -10.15 -9.62 -10.05
N VAL A 77 -10.56 -9.74 -8.79
CA VAL A 77 -9.99 -10.71 -7.84
C VAL A 77 -10.18 -12.13 -8.33
N SER A 78 -11.37 -12.47 -8.81
CA SER A 78 -11.67 -13.79 -9.37
C SER A 78 -10.90 -14.08 -10.65
N THR A 79 -10.79 -13.10 -11.57
CA THR A 79 -10.02 -13.24 -12.82
C THR A 79 -8.54 -13.51 -12.56
N LEU A 80 -8.00 -12.94 -11.47
CA LEU A 80 -6.64 -13.17 -11.02
C LEU A 80 -6.46 -14.49 -10.25
N GLY A 81 -7.53 -15.27 -10.06
CA GLY A 81 -7.49 -16.58 -9.40
C GLY A 81 -7.46 -16.52 -7.87
N PHE A 82 -7.92 -15.43 -7.28
CA PHE A 82 -7.99 -15.26 -5.83
C PHE A 82 -9.43 -15.32 -5.30
N ASP A 83 -9.57 -15.66 -4.03
CA ASP A 83 -10.85 -15.71 -3.29
C ASP A 83 -10.75 -14.91 -1.98
N PHE A 84 -10.24 -13.68 -2.08
CA PHE A 84 -10.13 -12.80 -0.92
C PHE A 84 -11.52 -12.34 -0.45
N LYS A 85 -11.70 -12.23 0.87
CA LYS A 85 -12.90 -11.62 1.41
C LYS A 85 -12.94 -10.13 1.03
N ILE A 86 -14.09 -9.68 0.50
CA ILE A 86 -14.31 -8.29 0.07
C ILE A 86 -15.51 -7.70 0.82
N GLU A 87 -15.29 -6.63 1.57
CA GLU A 87 -16.35 -5.93 2.30
C GLU A 87 -16.27 -4.41 2.14
N LYS A 88 -17.41 -3.74 2.33
CA LYS A 88 -17.40 -2.28 2.48
C LYS A 88 -16.82 -1.96 3.86
N SER A 89 -15.96 -0.96 3.92
CA SER A 89 -15.36 -0.49 5.16
C SER A 89 -16.39 0.26 5.98
N ASP A 90 -16.36 0.04 7.29
CA ASP A 90 -17.15 0.78 8.27
C ASP A 90 -16.48 2.10 8.68
N LEU A 91 -15.26 2.37 8.17
CA LEU A 91 -14.63 3.68 8.28
C LEU A 91 -15.38 4.68 7.41
N GLU A 92 -16.34 5.40 7.98
CA GLU A 92 -16.63 6.74 7.48
C GLU A 92 -15.32 7.52 7.57
N SER A 93 -14.69 7.75 6.41
CA SER A 93 -13.64 8.74 6.33
C SER A 93 -14.33 10.09 6.56
N ASP A 94 -14.29 10.58 7.79
CA ASP A 94 -14.00 11.98 7.98
C ASP A 94 -12.74 12.22 7.13
N ILE A 95 -12.97 12.84 5.97
CA ILE A 95 -11.91 13.50 5.22
C ILE A 95 -11.31 14.44 6.25
N LEU A 96 -10.17 14.06 6.82
CA LEU A 96 -9.37 14.94 7.66
C LEU A 96 -8.82 16.02 6.74
N ILE A 97 -9.63 17.07 6.58
CA ILE A 97 -9.28 18.37 5.97
C ILE A 97 -8.06 18.94 6.73
#